data_AF-A0AAV8WNB3-F1
#
_entry.id   AF-A0AAV8WNB3-F1
#
_cell.length_a   1.000
_cell.length_b   1.000
_cell.length_c   1.000
_cell.angle_alpha   90.00
_cell.angle_beta   90.00
_cell.angle_gamma   90.00
#
_symmetry.space_group_name_H-M   'P 1'
#
loop_
_entity.id
_entity.type
_entity.pdbx_description
1 polymer ?
#
loop_
_entity_poly.entity_id
_entity_poly.type
_entity_poly.pdbx_seq_one_letter_code
_entity_poly.pdbx_strand_id
1 'polypeptide(L)'
;MSGNKKIEEGLEHVKSAEKSLKTSLLKWRPDYENAADEYNKAATCFRNAKSFEQCKDCLLKAVECHKQNRALFYAAKALDQCILVCKELGDLREVASLAERAANMFQTHGSAESAAASLDKAAKILESQHPADALKLFDLAADAIRRELGLHQQNESYRATGRLTVALVLVQLARGDVVAAEKAFKEWGNYCEGPEVQTLETLLQAYDEEDPENAKRALNSSFIKHMDVEYAILARDMPLPEGLPTPPKASVRENAAPSYESPKSQTEKDNPQPTEAGDNQQAENSEKKEANEEDDEYAGGLC
;
A
#
# COMPACT_ATOMS: atom_id res chain seq x y z
N MET A 1 -30.58 12.26 21.68
CA MET A 1 -30.16 13.63 22.03
C MET A 1 -28.77 14.01 21.51
N SER A 2 -27.78 13.10 21.48
CA SER A 2 -26.41 13.44 21.02
C SER A 2 -26.31 13.90 19.55
N GLY A 3 -27.08 13.28 18.64
CA GLY A 3 -27.07 13.64 17.21
C GLY A 3 -27.56 15.07 16.92
N ASN A 4 -28.65 15.50 17.55
CA ASN A 4 -29.19 16.87 17.38
C ASN A 4 -28.19 17.94 17.84
N LYS A 5 -27.49 17.69 18.96
CA LYS A 5 -26.45 18.59 19.44
C LYS A 5 -25.31 18.74 18.42
N LYS A 6 -24.91 17.66 17.76
CA LYS A 6 -23.89 17.71 16.69
C LYS A 6 -24.38 18.43 15.43
N ILE A 7 -25.65 18.33 15.09
CA ILE A 7 -26.23 19.12 13.99
C ILE A 7 -26.20 20.60 14.33
N GLU A 8 -26.58 20.99 15.55
CA GLU A 8 -26.53 22.38 16.01
C GLU A 8 -25.11 22.94 15.99
N GLU A 9 -24.13 22.21 16.55
CA GLU A 9 -22.71 22.58 16.48
C GLU A 9 -22.23 22.74 15.02
N GLY A 10 -22.65 21.84 14.13
CA GLY A 10 -22.34 21.94 12.70
C GLY A 10 -22.89 23.21 12.05
N LEU A 11 -24.13 23.58 12.37
CA LEU A 11 -24.77 24.80 11.87
C LEU A 11 -24.11 26.08 12.40
N GLU A 12 -23.58 26.07 13.64
CA GLU A 12 -22.80 27.18 14.18
C GLU A 12 -21.50 27.39 13.40
N HIS A 13 -20.78 26.31 13.09
CA HIS A 13 -19.60 26.37 12.24
C HIS A 13 -19.91 26.86 10.83
N VAL A 14 -21.04 26.45 10.22
CA VAL A 14 -21.48 26.99 8.92
C VAL A 14 -21.68 28.50 8.99
N LYS A 15 -22.36 29.01 10.04
CA LYS A 15 -22.54 30.45 10.22
C LYS A 15 -21.21 31.20 10.40
N SER A 16 -20.27 30.59 11.12
CA SER A 16 -18.92 31.11 11.31
C SER A 16 -18.13 31.18 9.98
N ALA A 17 -18.22 30.13 9.16
CA ALA A 17 -17.64 30.09 7.82
C ALA A 17 -18.23 31.18 6.92
N GLU A 18 -19.55 31.31 6.87
CA GLU A 18 -20.24 32.33 6.07
C GLU A 18 -19.90 33.76 6.53
N LYS A 19 -19.71 33.97 7.84
CA LYS A 19 -19.22 35.26 8.38
C LYS A 19 -17.79 35.54 7.92
N SER A 20 -16.94 34.52 7.86
CA SER A 20 -15.56 34.64 7.35
C SER A 20 -15.49 34.99 5.87
N LEU A 21 -16.49 34.58 5.08
CA LEU A 21 -16.58 34.93 3.67
C LEU A 21 -17.09 36.36 3.43
N LYS A 22 -17.76 36.99 4.40
CA LYS A 22 -18.24 38.36 4.26
C LYS A 22 -17.10 39.37 4.29
N THR A 23 -17.17 40.33 3.38
CA THR A 23 -16.33 41.53 3.38
C THR A 23 -17.00 42.65 4.17
N SER A 24 -16.20 43.58 4.66
CA SER A 24 -16.64 44.75 5.44
C SER A 24 -15.70 45.93 5.15
N LEU A 25 -16.04 47.14 5.62
CA LEU A 25 -15.21 48.34 5.44
C LEU A 25 -13.77 48.18 5.97
N LEU A 26 -13.54 47.26 6.91
CA LEU A 26 -12.21 46.92 7.43
C LEU A 26 -11.62 45.63 6.82
N LYS A 27 -12.43 44.82 6.12
CA LYS A 27 -12.04 43.52 5.53
C LYS A 27 -12.43 43.47 4.06
N TRP A 28 -11.49 43.82 3.21
CA TRP A 28 -11.70 43.98 1.76
C TRP A 28 -11.63 42.67 0.97
N ARG A 29 -11.20 41.57 1.60
CA ARG A 29 -11.14 40.24 0.99
C ARG A 29 -11.76 39.19 1.91
N PRO A 30 -12.54 38.24 1.38
CA PRO A 30 -13.00 37.08 2.13
C PRO A 30 -11.82 36.33 2.74
N ASP A 31 -12.03 35.78 3.93
CA ASP A 31 -11.05 34.90 4.58
C ASP A 31 -11.41 33.46 4.23
N TYR A 32 -10.89 33.01 3.09
CA TYR A 32 -11.16 31.69 2.54
C TYR A 32 -10.50 30.58 3.36
N GLU A 33 -9.37 30.87 4.01
CA GLU A 33 -8.67 29.91 4.86
C GLU A 33 -9.52 29.57 6.08
N ASN A 34 -9.92 30.58 6.86
CA ASN A 34 -10.76 30.36 8.03
C ASN A 34 -12.14 29.81 7.65
N ALA A 35 -12.70 30.25 6.52
CA ALA A 35 -13.97 29.70 6.03
C ALA A 35 -13.87 28.20 5.71
N ALA A 36 -12.79 27.76 5.06
CA ALA A 36 -12.58 26.35 4.75
C ALA A 36 -12.45 25.50 6.02
N ASP A 37 -11.69 25.98 7.01
CA ASP A 37 -11.53 25.29 8.29
C ASP A 37 -12.85 25.15 9.05
N GLU A 38 -13.66 26.21 9.08
CA GLU A 38 -14.98 26.17 9.71
C GLU A 38 -15.94 25.23 8.96
N TYR A 39 -15.91 25.20 7.61
CA TYR A 39 -16.68 24.21 6.86
C TYR A 39 -16.21 22.77 7.10
N ASN A 40 -14.92 22.51 7.26
CA ASN A 40 -14.39 21.18 7.59
C ASN A 40 -14.82 20.73 9.01
N LYS A 41 -14.83 21.65 9.98
CA LYS A 41 -15.39 21.38 11.32
C LYS A 41 -16.89 21.07 11.25
N ALA A 42 -17.65 21.86 10.48
CA ALA A 42 -19.07 21.62 10.25
C ALA A 42 -19.31 20.24 9.62
N ALA A 43 -18.55 19.88 8.58
CA ALA A 43 -18.62 18.59 7.92
C ALA A 43 -18.37 17.43 8.89
N THR A 44 -17.40 17.57 9.79
CA THR A 44 -17.11 16.57 10.84
C THR A 44 -18.29 16.42 11.80
N CYS A 45 -18.90 17.52 12.24
CA CYS A 45 -20.10 17.50 13.07
C CYS A 45 -21.27 16.80 12.38
N PHE A 46 -21.56 17.14 11.11
CA PHE A 46 -22.63 16.51 10.33
C PHE A 46 -22.37 15.02 10.07
N ARG A 47 -21.12 14.64 9.79
CA ARG A 47 -20.74 13.22 9.63
C ARG A 47 -21.02 12.43 10.90
N ASN A 48 -20.64 12.96 12.07
CA ASN A 48 -20.89 12.33 13.37
C ASN A 48 -22.39 12.23 13.69
N ALA A 49 -23.20 13.17 13.20
CA ALA A 49 -24.65 13.14 13.30
C ALA A 49 -25.33 12.23 12.25
N LYS A 50 -24.56 11.60 11.34
CA LYS A 50 -25.05 10.85 10.17
C LYS A 50 -25.88 11.69 9.20
N SER A 51 -25.73 13.01 9.23
CA SER A 51 -26.33 13.93 8.26
C SER A 51 -25.40 14.08 7.06
N PHE A 52 -25.35 13.05 6.22
CA PHE A 52 -24.33 12.94 5.17
C PHE A 52 -24.53 13.94 4.02
N GLU A 53 -25.77 14.32 3.69
CA GLU A 53 -26.02 15.37 2.69
C GLU A 53 -25.43 16.71 3.13
N GLN A 54 -25.71 17.14 4.37
CA GLN A 54 -25.15 18.37 4.93
C GLN A 54 -23.63 18.31 5.06
N CYS A 55 -23.09 17.14 5.39
CA CYS A 55 -21.64 16.89 5.42
C CYS A 55 -21.02 17.14 4.04
N LYS A 56 -21.57 16.53 3.00
CA LYS A 56 -21.11 16.69 1.62
C LYS A 56 -21.18 18.13 1.14
N ASP A 57 -22.28 18.83 1.41
CA ASP A 57 -22.45 20.24 1.05
C ASP A 57 -21.38 21.13 1.70
N CYS A 58 -21.09 20.89 2.98
CA CYS A 58 -20.03 21.63 3.68
C CYS A 58 -18.65 21.35 3.11
N LEU A 59 -18.34 20.08 2.78
CA LEU A 59 -17.08 19.73 2.14
C LEU A 59 -16.95 20.38 0.76
N LEU A 60 -18.00 20.39 -0.06
CA LEU A 60 -17.98 21.06 -1.37
C LEU A 60 -17.77 22.58 -1.24
N LYS A 61 -18.35 23.21 -0.21
CA LYS A 61 -18.06 24.61 0.12
C LYS A 61 -16.60 24.81 0.57
N ALA A 62 -16.04 23.89 1.35
CA ALA A 62 -14.63 23.92 1.74
C ALA A 62 -13.70 23.78 0.52
N VAL A 63 -14.02 22.88 -0.43
CA VAL A 63 -13.29 22.73 -1.70
C VAL A 63 -13.22 24.07 -2.44
N GLU A 64 -14.35 24.78 -2.55
CA GLU A 64 -14.37 26.07 -3.25
C GLU A 64 -13.54 27.12 -2.50
N CYS A 65 -13.63 27.18 -1.16
CA CYS A 65 -12.79 28.08 -0.37
C CYS A 65 -11.29 27.78 -0.56
N HIS A 66 -10.88 26.51 -0.51
CA HIS A 66 -9.49 26.12 -0.75
C HIS A 66 -9.03 26.47 -2.17
N LYS A 67 -9.88 26.31 -3.19
CA LYS A 67 -9.56 26.74 -4.56
C LYS A 67 -9.34 28.24 -4.66
N GLN A 68 -10.21 29.05 -4.04
CA GLN A 68 -10.06 30.50 -4.01
C GLN A 68 -8.78 30.93 -3.28
N ASN A 69 -8.37 30.17 -2.26
CA ASN A 69 -7.11 30.35 -1.55
C ASN A 69 -5.88 29.72 -2.27
N ARG A 70 -6.06 29.15 -3.48
CA ARG A 70 -5.03 28.42 -4.25
C ARG A 70 -4.41 27.22 -3.51
N ALA A 71 -5.11 26.72 -2.50
CA ALA A 71 -4.73 25.59 -1.66
C ALA A 71 -5.19 24.26 -2.29
N LEU A 72 -4.69 23.93 -3.49
CA LEU A 72 -5.18 22.82 -4.32
C LEU A 72 -5.11 21.45 -3.63
N PHE A 73 -4.05 21.18 -2.88
CA PHE A 73 -3.90 19.92 -2.16
C PHE A 73 -5.02 19.69 -1.14
N TYR A 74 -5.36 20.72 -0.36
CA TYR A 74 -6.45 20.66 0.62
C TYR A 74 -7.82 20.59 -0.04
N ALA A 75 -8.01 21.27 -1.18
CA ALA A 75 -9.21 21.13 -2.00
C ALA A 75 -9.40 19.68 -2.47
N ALA A 76 -8.32 19.04 -2.94
CA ALA A 76 -8.35 17.64 -3.37
C ALA A 76 -8.65 16.68 -2.19
N LYS A 77 -8.05 16.90 -1.01
CA LYS A 77 -8.35 16.12 0.20
C LYS A 77 -9.80 16.29 0.67
N ALA A 78 -10.39 17.46 0.52
CA ALA A 78 -11.82 17.67 0.81
C ALA A 78 -12.72 16.93 -0.20
N LEU A 79 -12.31 16.81 -1.47
CA LEU A 79 -13.00 15.95 -2.45
C LEU A 79 -12.88 14.46 -2.09
N ASP A 80 -11.73 13.99 -1.59
CA ASP A 80 -11.59 12.62 -1.08
C ASP A 80 -12.59 12.34 0.06
N GLN A 81 -12.80 13.31 0.96
CA GLN A 81 -13.83 13.18 2.00
C GLN A 81 -15.23 13.12 1.39
N CYS A 82 -15.51 13.89 0.33
CA CYS A 82 -16.79 13.81 -0.39
C CYS A 82 -17.03 12.42 -0.98
N ILE A 83 -16.00 11.78 -1.56
CA ILE A 83 -16.08 10.41 -2.10
C ILE A 83 -16.51 9.42 -1.02
N LEU A 84 -15.90 9.50 0.17
CA LEU A 84 -16.28 8.67 1.31
C LEU A 84 -17.71 8.94 1.78
N VAL A 85 -18.14 10.20 1.81
CA VAL A 85 -19.52 10.55 2.17
C VAL A 85 -20.53 10.06 1.13
N CYS A 86 -20.21 10.09 -0.16
CA CYS A 86 -21.05 9.52 -1.22
C CYS A 86 -21.23 8.01 -1.04
N LYS A 87 -20.17 7.30 -0.63
CA LYS A 87 -20.26 5.88 -0.25
C LYS A 87 -21.25 5.65 0.91
N GLU A 88 -21.16 6.46 1.97
CA GLU A 88 -22.07 6.36 3.13
C GLU A 88 -23.53 6.71 2.78
N LEU A 89 -23.75 7.62 1.82
CA LEU A 89 -25.07 7.94 1.28
C LEU A 89 -25.65 6.83 0.39
N GLY A 90 -24.80 5.97 -0.17
CA GLY A 90 -25.18 5.03 -1.22
C GLY A 90 -25.40 5.70 -2.58
N ASP A 91 -25.13 7.01 -2.73
CA ASP A 91 -25.20 7.72 -4.00
C ASP A 91 -23.82 7.71 -4.68
N LEU A 92 -23.58 6.68 -5.48
CA LEU A 92 -22.29 6.45 -6.12
C LEU A 92 -22.12 7.20 -7.46
N ARG A 93 -23.18 7.86 -7.95
CA ARG A 93 -23.19 8.47 -9.30
C ARG A 93 -22.13 9.55 -9.48
N GLU A 94 -21.80 10.27 -8.40
CA GLU A 94 -20.84 11.38 -8.46
C GLU A 94 -19.41 10.97 -8.07
N VAL A 95 -19.19 9.73 -7.61
CA VAL A 95 -17.89 9.29 -7.08
C VAL A 95 -16.78 9.40 -8.14
N ALA A 96 -17.04 8.95 -9.36
CA ALA A 96 -16.05 9.03 -10.45
C ALA A 96 -15.68 10.48 -10.78
N SER A 97 -16.68 11.36 -10.93
CA SER A 97 -16.44 12.78 -11.22
C SER A 97 -15.67 13.48 -10.08
N LEU A 98 -15.98 13.17 -8.83
CA LEU A 98 -15.27 13.72 -7.67
C LEU A 98 -13.80 13.23 -7.64
N ALA A 99 -13.56 11.95 -7.96
CA ALA A 99 -12.23 11.36 -7.99
C ALA A 99 -11.35 11.97 -9.10
N GLU A 100 -11.89 12.13 -10.31
CA GLU A 100 -11.18 12.78 -11.41
C GLU A 100 -10.81 14.23 -11.08
N ARG A 101 -11.74 14.98 -10.46
CA ARG A 101 -11.48 16.35 -10.00
C ARG A 101 -10.40 16.39 -8.93
N ALA A 102 -10.42 15.47 -7.97
CA ALA A 102 -9.40 15.36 -6.94
C ALA A 102 -8.02 15.04 -7.55
N ALA A 103 -7.97 14.05 -8.45
CA ALA A 103 -6.76 13.64 -9.15
C ALA A 103 -6.16 14.78 -9.96
N ASN A 104 -6.98 15.56 -10.68
CA ASN A 104 -6.50 16.72 -11.43
C ASN A 104 -5.89 17.79 -10.51
N MET A 105 -6.51 18.05 -9.35
CA MET A 105 -5.98 19.01 -8.37
C MET A 105 -4.67 18.51 -7.75
N PHE A 106 -4.58 17.23 -7.40
CA PHE A 106 -3.35 16.61 -6.90
C PHE A 106 -2.23 16.64 -7.93
N GLN A 107 -2.50 16.32 -9.19
CA GLN A 107 -1.52 16.40 -10.27
C GLN A 107 -1.04 17.83 -10.51
N THR A 108 -1.95 18.81 -10.53
CA THR A 108 -1.59 20.23 -10.68
C THR A 108 -0.72 20.72 -9.53
N HIS A 109 -0.92 20.17 -8.32
CA HIS A 109 -0.08 20.44 -7.17
C HIS A 109 1.28 19.70 -7.22
N GLY A 110 1.44 18.69 -8.07
CA GLY A 110 2.65 17.86 -8.16
C GLY A 110 2.65 16.66 -7.22
N SER A 111 1.48 16.15 -6.82
CA SER A 111 1.34 14.93 -6.01
C SER A 111 0.62 13.83 -6.79
N ALA A 112 1.30 13.22 -7.77
CA ALA A 112 0.71 12.17 -8.58
C ALA A 112 0.33 10.92 -7.78
N GLU A 113 1.08 10.59 -6.73
CA GLU A 113 0.77 9.48 -5.83
C GLU A 113 -0.58 9.68 -5.12
N SER A 114 -0.84 10.88 -4.60
CA SER A 114 -2.16 11.20 -4.02
C SER A 114 -3.27 11.15 -5.08
N ALA A 115 -2.98 11.55 -6.32
CA ALA A 115 -3.94 11.47 -7.41
C ALA A 115 -4.33 10.01 -7.73
N ALA A 116 -3.34 9.11 -7.85
CA ALA A 116 -3.57 7.69 -8.09
C ALA A 116 -4.34 7.05 -6.92
N ALA A 117 -3.91 7.34 -5.68
CA ALA A 117 -4.57 6.84 -4.47
C ALA A 117 -6.06 7.26 -4.37
N SER A 118 -6.40 8.49 -4.78
CA SER A 118 -7.80 8.95 -4.86
C SER A 118 -8.61 8.20 -5.91
N LEU A 119 -8.01 7.94 -7.07
CA LEU A 119 -8.66 7.20 -8.17
C LEU A 119 -8.87 5.74 -7.79
N ASP A 120 -7.87 5.06 -7.22
CA ASP A 120 -7.96 3.66 -6.77
C ASP A 120 -9.05 3.49 -5.71
N LYS A 121 -9.09 4.40 -4.73
CA LYS A 121 -10.11 4.42 -3.68
C LYS A 121 -11.52 4.55 -4.27
N ALA A 122 -11.70 5.43 -5.24
CA ALA A 122 -12.98 5.62 -5.92
C ALA A 122 -13.34 4.42 -6.81
N ALA A 123 -12.37 3.84 -7.52
CA ALA A 123 -12.54 2.64 -8.31
C ALA A 123 -13.04 1.48 -7.44
N LYS A 124 -12.37 1.21 -6.31
CA LYS A 124 -12.77 0.18 -5.34
C LYS A 124 -14.18 0.37 -4.78
N ILE A 125 -14.62 1.62 -4.56
CA ILE A 125 -16.00 1.91 -4.15
C ILE A 125 -17.00 1.54 -5.25
N LEU A 126 -16.63 1.77 -6.51
CA LEU A 126 -17.48 1.58 -7.68
C LEU A 126 -17.47 0.15 -8.24
N GLU A 127 -16.45 -0.66 -7.96
CA GLU A 127 -16.27 -2.01 -8.54
C GLU A 127 -17.54 -2.86 -8.54
N SER A 128 -18.29 -2.86 -7.44
CA SER A 128 -19.48 -3.71 -7.30
C SER A 128 -20.73 -3.19 -8.04
N GLN A 129 -20.91 -1.87 -8.17
CA GLN A 129 -22.14 -1.27 -8.69
C GLN A 129 -21.96 -0.61 -10.06
N HIS A 130 -20.76 -0.12 -10.36
CA HIS A 130 -20.39 0.62 -11.56
C HIS A 130 -19.01 0.16 -12.09
N PRO A 131 -18.85 -1.12 -12.47
CA PRO A 131 -17.55 -1.69 -12.85
C PRO A 131 -16.91 -0.99 -14.06
N ALA A 132 -17.71 -0.47 -15.00
CA ALA A 132 -17.20 0.26 -16.15
C ALA A 132 -16.52 1.58 -15.77
N ASP A 133 -17.03 2.27 -14.74
CA ASP A 133 -16.40 3.50 -14.25
C ASP A 133 -15.21 3.18 -13.34
N ALA A 134 -15.28 2.10 -12.56
CA ALA A 134 -14.13 1.62 -11.79
C ALA A 134 -12.93 1.31 -12.68
N LEU A 135 -13.12 0.61 -13.81
CA LEU A 135 -12.05 0.31 -14.76
C LEU A 135 -11.42 1.59 -15.33
N LYS A 136 -12.22 2.59 -15.72
CA LYS A 136 -11.70 3.89 -16.19
C LYS A 136 -10.86 4.58 -15.13
N LEU A 137 -11.27 4.53 -13.87
CA LEU A 137 -10.52 5.14 -12.77
C LEU A 137 -9.18 4.43 -12.54
N PHE A 138 -9.14 3.10 -12.64
CA PHE A 138 -7.86 2.36 -12.62
C PHE A 138 -6.96 2.69 -13.81
N ASP A 139 -7.52 2.85 -15.01
CA ASP A 139 -6.76 3.33 -16.17
C ASP A 139 -6.11 4.69 -15.88
N LEU A 140 -6.90 5.64 -15.36
CA LEU A 140 -6.42 6.97 -15.01
C LEU A 140 -5.36 6.94 -13.89
N ALA A 141 -5.51 6.03 -12.91
CA ALA A 141 -4.55 5.85 -11.82
C ALA A 141 -3.22 5.33 -12.35
N ALA A 142 -3.25 4.26 -13.17
CA ALA A 142 -2.07 3.71 -13.81
C ALA A 142 -1.34 4.74 -14.68
N ASP A 143 -2.08 5.54 -15.45
CA ASP A 143 -1.51 6.59 -16.29
C ASP A 143 -0.89 7.72 -15.47
N ALA A 144 -1.49 8.08 -14.32
CA ALA A 144 -0.90 9.05 -13.40
C ALA A 144 0.43 8.55 -12.83
N ILE A 145 0.50 7.29 -12.39
CA ILE A 145 1.72 6.67 -11.88
C ILE A 145 2.80 6.59 -12.97
N ARG A 146 2.45 6.17 -14.19
CA ARG A 146 3.41 6.09 -15.31
C ARG A 146 4.03 7.44 -15.67
N ARG A 147 3.24 8.51 -15.66
CA ARG A 147 3.77 9.87 -15.87
C ARG A 147 4.80 10.23 -14.80
N GLU A 148 4.49 9.95 -13.54
CA GLU A 148 5.38 10.25 -12.41
C GLU A 148 6.66 9.39 -12.44
N LEU A 149 6.56 8.12 -12.79
CA LEU A 149 7.71 7.23 -13.00
C LEU A 149 8.69 7.84 -14.02
N GLY A 150 8.18 8.33 -15.15
CA GLY A 150 9.01 8.99 -16.17
C GLY A 150 9.71 10.25 -15.64
N LEU A 151 9.07 11.01 -14.76
CA LEU A 151 9.67 12.20 -14.13
C LEU A 151 10.75 11.83 -13.12
N HIS A 152 10.48 10.85 -12.25
CA HIS A 152 11.48 10.40 -11.27
C HIS A 152 12.68 9.72 -11.91
N GLN A 153 12.48 9.01 -13.02
CA GLN A 153 13.58 8.45 -13.81
C GLN A 153 14.51 9.55 -14.33
N GLN A 154 13.97 10.64 -14.89
CA GLN A 154 14.75 11.78 -15.37
C GLN A 154 15.50 12.49 -14.25
N ASN A 155 14.92 12.48 -13.04
CA ASN A 155 15.51 13.09 -11.84
C ASN A 155 16.40 12.11 -11.05
N GLU A 156 16.68 10.92 -11.58
CA GLU A 156 17.49 9.86 -10.94
C GLU A 156 17.01 9.48 -9.52
N SER A 157 15.71 9.61 -9.27
CA SER A 157 15.10 9.34 -7.96
C SER A 157 14.73 7.87 -7.81
N TYR A 158 15.74 7.01 -7.71
CA TYR A 158 15.56 5.55 -7.76
C TYR A 158 14.61 4.99 -6.70
N ARG A 159 14.68 5.49 -5.46
CA ARG A 159 13.77 5.05 -4.39
C ARG A 159 12.31 5.40 -4.67
N ALA A 160 12.05 6.60 -5.21
CA ALA A 160 10.70 7.00 -5.59
C ALA A 160 10.19 6.16 -6.76
N THR A 161 11.05 5.90 -7.74
CA THR A 161 10.75 5.01 -8.87
C THR A 161 10.38 3.61 -8.39
N GLY A 162 11.18 2.98 -7.52
CA GLY A 162 10.88 1.65 -6.98
C GLY A 162 9.52 1.57 -6.25
N ARG A 163 9.24 2.57 -5.40
CA ARG A 163 7.95 2.68 -4.70
C ARG A 163 6.76 2.80 -5.65
N LEU A 164 6.88 3.64 -6.69
CA LEU A 164 5.85 3.80 -7.70
C LEU A 164 5.70 2.57 -8.60
N THR A 165 6.77 1.80 -8.84
CA THR A 165 6.69 0.52 -9.54
C THR A 165 5.78 -0.44 -8.79
N VAL A 166 5.95 -0.56 -7.47
CA VAL A 166 5.11 -1.43 -6.64
C VAL A 166 3.65 -0.97 -6.70
N ALA A 167 3.40 0.34 -6.57
CA ALA A 167 2.07 0.90 -6.72
C ALA A 167 1.45 0.57 -8.08
N LEU A 168 2.20 0.74 -9.18
CA LEU A 168 1.72 0.44 -10.53
C LEU A 168 1.36 -1.03 -10.68
N VAL A 169 2.16 -1.95 -10.15
CA VAL A 169 1.87 -3.39 -10.16
C VAL A 169 0.57 -3.68 -9.42
N LEU A 170 0.38 -3.12 -8.21
CA LEU A 170 -0.86 -3.30 -7.44
C LEU A 170 -2.09 -2.75 -8.17
N VAL A 171 -1.99 -1.59 -8.82
CA VAL A 171 -3.08 -1.01 -9.62
C VAL A 171 -3.43 -1.90 -10.82
N GLN A 172 -2.44 -2.43 -11.54
CA GLN A 172 -2.70 -3.33 -12.67
C GLN A 172 -3.34 -4.66 -12.22
N LEU A 173 -2.91 -5.21 -11.08
CA LEU A 173 -3.54 -6.40 -10.50
C LEU A 173 -4.98 -6.12 -10.04
N ALA A 174 -5.23 -4.96 -9.42
CA ALA A 174 -6.58 -4.55 -9.03
C ALA A 174 -7.52 -4.40 -10.24
N ARG A 175 -6.97 -3.94 -11.38
CA ARG A 175 -7.65 -3.83 -12.67
C ARG A 175 -7.90 -5.20 -13.33
N GLY A 176 -7.29 -6.28 -12.83
CA GLY A 176 -7.38 -7.62 -13.41
C GLY A 176 -6.46 -7.84 -14.62
N ASP A 177 -5.45 -6.99 -14.82
CA ASP A 177 -4.53 -7.03 -15.95
C ASP A 177 -3.13 -7.50 -15.49
N VAL A 178 -2.99 -8.81 -15.27
CA VAL A 178 -1.74 -9.44 -14.81
C VAL A 178 -0.60 -9.21 -15.81
N VAL A 179 -0.90 -9.21 -17.11
CA VAL A 179 0.10 -8.97 -18.16
C VAL A 179 0.65 -7.54 -18.09
N ALA A 180 -0.21 -6.55 -17.86
CA ALA A 180 0.24 -5.18 -17.64
C ALA A 180 1.02 -5.04 -16.33
N ALA A 181 0.65 -5.78 -15.28
CA ALA A 181 1.37 -5.82 -14.02
C ALA A 181 2.80 -6.37 -14.20
N GLU A 182 2.96 -7.51 -14.88
CA GLU A 182 4.26 -8.06 -15.21
C GLU A 182 5.09 -7.14 -16.09
N LYS A 183 4.47 -6.50 -17.08
CA LYS A 183 5.16 -5.56 -17.95
C LYS A 183 5.72 -4.39 -17.15
N ALA A 184 4.92 -3.83 -16.24
CA ALA A 184 5.36 -2.75 -15.34
C ALA A 184 6.55 -3.20 -14.48
N PHE A 185 6.49 -4.41 -13.92
CA PHE A 185 7.60 -4.95 -13.13
C PHE A 185 8.85 -5.22 -13.98
N LYS A 186 8.72 -5.75 -15.20
CA LYS A 186 9.85 -5.96 -16.12
C LYS A 186 10.52 -4.65 -16.53
N GLU A 187 9.74 -3.59 -16.71
CA GLU A 187 10.23 -2.28 -17.17
C GLU A 187 10.89 -1.47 -16.04
N TRP A 188 10.36 -1.54 -14.82
CA TRP A 188 10.77 -0.66 -13.72
C TRP A 188 11.24 -1.39 -12.44
N GLY A 189 11.21 -2.72 -12.42
CA GLY A 189 11.53 -3.53 -11.24
C GLY A 189 12.99 -3.47 -10.81
N ASN A 190 13.89 -3.07 -11.71
CA ASN A 190 15.31 -2.83 -11.40
C ASN A 190 15.54 -1.65 -10.45
N TYR A 191 14.55 -0.78 -10.27
CA TYR A 191 14.59 0.32 -9.31
C TYR A 191 14.10 -0.06 -7.91
N CYS A 192 13.48 -1.23 -7.77
CA CYS A 192 12.97 -1.73 -6.50
C CYS A 192 14.11 -2.28 -5.61
N GLU A 193 13.93 -2.21 -4.30
CA GLU A 193 14.87 -2.84 -3.36
C GLU A 193 14.69 -4.36 -3.33
N GLY A 194 15.73 -5.11 -2.94
CA GLY A 194 15.71 -6.58 -2.95
C GLY A 194 14.46 -7.23 -2.30
N PRO A 195 14.03 -6.81 -1.09
CA PRO A 195 12.81 -7.32 -0.48
C PRO A 195 11.53 -7.02 -1.28
N GLU A 196 11.48 -5.87 -1.96
CA GLU A 196 10.36 -5.45 -2.80
C GLU A 196 10.30 -6.33 -4.06
N VAL A 197 11.44 -6.52 -4.74
CA VAL A 197 11.60 -7.41 -5.89
C VAL A 197 11.11 -8.82 -5.54
N GLN A 198 11.61 -9.40 -4.45
CA GLN A 198 11.23 -10.75 -4.05
C GLN A 198 9.72 -10.87 -3.74
N THR A 199 9.14 -9.84 -3.13
CA THR A 199 7.70 -9.79 -2.86
C THR A 199 6.89 -9.73 -4.16
N LEU A 200 7.30 -8.89 -5.11
CA LEU A 200 6.63 -8.73 -6.40
C LEU A 200 6.78 -9.97 -7.29
N GLU A 201 7.96 -10.61 -7.32
CA GLU A 201 8.17 -11.89 -8.02
C GLU A 201 7.26 -12.98 -7.46
N THR A 202 7.24 -13.14 -6.13
CA THR A 202 6.36 -14.12 -5.46
C THR A 202 4.89 -13.83 -5.76
N LEU A 203 4.50 -12.55 -5.77
CA LEU A 203 3.14 -12.14 -6.05
C LEU A 203 2.75 -12.47 -7.49
N LEU A 204 3.53 -12.04 -8.48
CA LEU A 204 3.26 -12.26 -9.90
C LEU A 204 3.28 -13.74 -10.25
N GLN A 205 4.24 -14.51 -9.72
CA GLN A 205 4.28 -15.96 -9.87
C GLN A 205 3.02 -16.63 -9.32
N ALA A 206 2.49 -16.16 -8.18
CA ALA A 206 1.26 -16.71 -7.63
C ALA A 206 0.02 -16.41 -8.51
N TYR A 207 0.01 -15.30 -9.26
CA TYR A 207 -1.05 -15.05 -10.25
C TYR A 207 -0.89 -15.93 -11.50
N ASP A 208 0.34 -16.14 -11.97
CA ASP A 208 0.64 -17.00 -13.13
C ASP A 208 0.32 -18.48 -12.83
N GLU A 209 0.63 -18.95 -11.62
CA GLU A 209 0.36 -20.32 -11.16
C GLU A 209 -1.06 -20.53 -10.62
N GLU A 210 -1.91 -19.51 -10.66
CA GLU A 210 -3.26 -19.53 -10.10
C GLU A 210 -3.30 -19.99 -8.62
N ASP A 211 -2.34 -19.53 -7.80
CA ASP A 211 -2.21 -19.87 -6.38
C ASP A 211 -2.75 -18.73 -5.47
N PRO A 212 -4.01 -18.80 -5.01
CA PRO A 212 -4.60 -17.76 -4.17
C PRO A 212 -3.94 -17.64 -2.79
N GLU A 213 -3.36 -18.72 -2.24
CA GLU A 213 -2.74 -18.71 -0.91
C GLU A 213 -1.40 -17.97 -0.94
N ASN A 214 -0.57 -18.25 -1.95
CA ASN A 214 0.70 -17.53 -2.14
C ASN A 214 0.46 -16.06 -2.50
N ALA A 215 -0.52 -15.77 -3.37
CA ALA A 215 -0.88 -14.40 -3.72
C ALA A 215 -1.30 -13.61 -2.47
N LYS A 216 -2.20 -14.17 -1.66
CA LYS A 216 -2.65 -13.58 -0.41
C LYS A 216 -1.50 -13.39 0.58
N ARG A 217 -0.57 -14.34 0.68
CA ARG A 217 0.61 -14.23 1.55
C ARG A 217 1.51 -13.07 1.12
N ALA A 218 1.80 -12.95 -0.18
CA ALA A 218 2.64 -11.88 -0.72
C ALA A 218 2.00 -10.49 -0.51
N LEU A 219 0.70 -10.35 -0.80
CA LEU A 219 -0.08 -9.12 -0.53
C LEU A 219 -0.10 -8.73 0.97
N ASN A 220 0.07 -9.71 1.86
CA ASN A 220 0.12 -9.50 3.30
C ASN A 220 1.55 -9.32 3.86
N SER A 221 2.56 -9.18 3.00
CA SER A 221 3.94 -8.93 3.41
C SER A 221 4.06 -7.67 4.28
N SER A 222 5.08 -7.64 5.15
CA SER A 222 5.37 -6.45 5.97
C SER A 222 5.60 -5.24 5.09
N PHE A 223 6.31 -5.40 3.97
CA PHE A 223 6.58 -4.32 3.03
C PHE A 223 5.30 -3.65 2.52
N ILE A 224 4.37 -4.41 1.91
CA ILE A 224 3.12 -3.86 1.36
C ILE A 224 2.25 -3.24 2.47
N LYS A 225 2.22 -3.82 3.67
CA LYS A 225 1.47 -3.27 4.81
C LYS A 225 1.99 -1.92 5.33
N HIS A 226 3.28 -1.65 5.17
CA HIS A 226 3.92 -0.40 5.57
C HIS A 226 4.09 0.58 4.41
N MET A 227 3.55 0.28 3.23
CA MET A 227 3.37 1.27 2.18
C MET A 227 2.28 2.29 2.57
N ASP A 228 2.06 3.25 1.69
CA ASP A 228 0.99 4.23 1.84
C ASP A 228 -0.35 3.54 2.04
N VAL A 229 -1.16 4.11 2.93
CA VAL A 229 -2.37 3.48 3.49
C VAL A 229 -3.30 3.00 2.38
N GLU A 230 -3.43 3.78 1.31
CA GLU A 230 -4.27 3.44 0.17
C GLU A 230 -3.80 2.19 -0.58
N TYR A 231 -2.50 1.97 -0.75
CA TYR A 231 -1.98 0.76 -1.39
C TYR A 231 -2.07 -0.46 -0.48
N ALA A 232 -1.89 -0.27 0.83
CA ALA A 232 -2.14 -1.34 1.80
C ALA A 232 -3.61 -1.79 1.80
N ILE A 233 -4.55 -0.84 1.66
CA ILE A 233 -5.98 -1.12 1.50
C ILE A 233 -6.24 -1.82 0.16
N LEU A 234 -5.65 -1.32 -0.93
CA LEU A 234 -5.79 -1.90 -2.27
C LEU A 234 -5.33 -3.37 -2.28
N ALA A 235 -4.19 -3.66 -1.68
CA ALA A 235 -3.63 -5.02 -1.57
C ALA A 235 -4.49 -5.93 -0.69
N ARG A 236 -5.11 -5.41 0.37
CA ARG A 236 -6.03 -6.17 1.22
C ARG A 236 -7.29 -6.60 0.46
N ASP A 237 -7.82 -5.70 -0.37
CA ASP A 237 -9.08 -5.88 -1.11
C ASP A 237 -8.85 -6.34 -2.57
N MET A 238 -7.68 -6.96 -2.81
CA MET A 238 -7.25 -7.37 -4.14
C MET A 238 -7.98 -8.65 -4.58
N PRO A 239 -8.46 -8.73 -5.85
CA PRO A 239 -8.99 -9.97 -6.40
C PRO A 239 -7.89 -11.03 -6.45
N LEU A 240 -8.11 -12.19 -5.81
CA LEU A 240 -7.18 -13.31 -5.85
C LEU A 240 -7.40 -14.15 -7.11
N PRO A 241 -6.36 -14.84 -7.62
CA PRO A 241 -6.51 -15.73 -8.77
C PRO A 241 -7.48 -16.89 -8.45
N GLU A 242 -8.15 -17.39 -9.49
CA GLU A 242 -9.05 -18.52 -9.37
C GLU A 242 -8.23 -19.79 -9.13
N GLY A 243 -8.20 -20.29 -7.90
CA GLY A 243 -7.45 -21.50 -7.59
C GLY A 243 -7.93 -22.71 -8.38
N LEU A 244 -6.99 -23.59 -8.77
CA LEU A 244 -7.34 -24.90 -9.33
C LEU A 244 -8.32 -25.63 -8.39
N PRO A 245 -9.40 -26.25 -8.90
CA PRO A 245 -10.36 -26.97 -8.07
C PRO A 245 -9.65 -28.09 -7.31
N THR A 246 -9.40 -27.87 -6.02
CA THR A 246 -8.84 -28.91 -5.17
C THR A 246 -9.90 -29.99 -4.97
N PRO A 247 -9.61 -31.26 -5.28
CA PRO A 247 -10.53 -32.34 -4.94
C PRO A 247 -10.77 -32.29 -3.42
N PRO A 248 -12.02 -32.49 -2.95
CA PRO A 248 -12.33 -32.40 -1.54
C PRO A 248 -11.36 -33.29 -0.77
N LYS A 249 -10.65 -32.68 0.21
CA LYS A 249 -9.72 -33.41 1.08
C LYS A 249 -10.43 -34.66 1.56
N ALA A 250 -9.92 -35.82 1.16
CA ALA A 250 -10.49 -37.10 1.54
C ALA A 250 -10.55 -37.12 3.07
N SER A 251 -11.77 -37.09 3.62
CA SER A 251 -11.99 -37.26 5.04
C SER A 251 -11.37 -38.59 5.42
N VAL A 252 -10.32 -38.57 6.24
CA VAL A 252 -9.77 -39.78 6.85
C VAL A 252 -10.94 -40.42 7.60
N ARG A 253 -11.47 -41.54 7.06
CA ARG A 253 -12.48 -42.33 7.76
C ARG A 253 -11.82 -42.82 9.04
N GLU A 254 -12.49 -42.63 10.18
CA GLU A 254 -12.01 -42.93 11.54
C GLU A 254 -11.67 -44.42 11.81
N ASN A 255 -11.62 -45.28 10.79
CA ASN A 255 -11.30 -46.70 10.89
C ASN A 255 -10.50 -47.21 9.68
N ALA A 256 -9.56 -46.42 9.13
CA ALA A 256 -8.60 -46.96 8.18
C ALA A 256 -7.68 -47.96 8.89
N ALA A 257 -7.53 -49.16 8.31
CA ALA A 257 -6.73 -50.24 8.88
C ALA A 257 -5.31 -49.78 9.22
N PRO A 258 -4.70 -50.29 10.32
CA PRO A 258 -3.36 -49.88 10.73
C PRO A 258 -2.36 -50.13 9.61
N SER A 259 -1.49 -49.13 9.39
CA SER A 259 -0.39 -49.19 8.44
C SER A 259 0.46 -50.44 8.69
N TYR A 260 0.71 -51.22 7.64
CA TYR A 260 1.51 -52.44 7.71
C TYR A 260 2.97 -52.12 8.06
N GLU A 261 3.45 -52.62 9.20
CA GLU A 261 4.88 -52.60 9.56
C GLU A 261 5.54 -53.94 9.18
N SER A 262 6.69 -53.87 8.50
CA SER A 262 7.45 -55.04 8.04
C SER A 262 8.31 -55.65 9.15
N PRO A 263 8.29 -56.98 9.39
CA PRO A 263 8.89 -57.62 10.58
C PRO A 263 10.38 -57.98 10.45
N LYS A 264 11.22 -57.11 9.85
CA LYS A 264 12.68 -57.33 9.84
C LYS A 264 13.43 -56.17 10.47
N SER A 265 13.41 -56.12 11.79
CA SER A 265 14.38 -55.39 12.60
C SER A 265 14.49 -56.10 13.95
N GLN A 266 15.71 -56.59 14.25
CA GLN A 266 16.21 -57.09 15.55
C GLN A 266 16.29 -58.62 15.77
N THR A 267 17.46 -59.16 15.43
CA THR A 267 18.28 -60.14 16.19
C THR A 267 19.73 -59.78 15.77
N GLU A 268 20.73 -59.51 16.61
CA GLU A 268 21.22 -60.25 17.80
C GLU A 268 22.08 -59.32 18.70
N LYS A 269 22.06 -59.57 20.01
CA LYS A 269 23.12 -59.27 20.98
C LYS A 269 23.46 -60.59 21.67
N ASP A 270 24.73 -61.00 21.71
CA ASP A 270 25.38 -61.48 22.93
C ASP A 270 26.93 -61.52 22.80
N ASN A 271 27.61 -61.20 23.91
CA ASN A 271 29.05 -60.91 24.14
C ASN A 271 29.89 -62.22 24.39
N PRO A 272 31.22 -62.31 24.74
CA PRO A 272 32.19 -61.34 25.34
C PRO A 272 33.71 -61.40 24.92
N GLN A 273 34.54 -60.51 25.52
CA GLN A 273 35.99 -60.20 25.35
C GLN A 273 36.97 -61.20 26.03
N PRO A 274 38.31 -61.29 25.73
CA PRO A 274 39.34 -60.40 26.35
C PRO A 274 40.70 -60.13 25.58
N THR A 275 41.39 -59.01 25.94
CA THR A 275 42.86 -58.64 26.05
C THR A 275 43.93 -59.11 25.03
N GLU A 276 44.96 -58.34 24.58
CA GLU A 276 46.06 -57.65 25.32
C GLU A 276 46.82 -56.52 24.53
N ALA A 277 47.39 -55.58 25.31
CA ALA A 277 48.64 -54.77 25.24
C ALA A 277 49.27 -54.19 23.93
N GLY A 278 49.47 -52.85 23.91
CA GLY A 278 50.79 -52.14 23.89
C GLY A 278 50.85 -51.11 22.74
N ASP A 279 51.42 -49.89 22.79
CA ASP A 279 52.33 -49.19 23.71
C ASP A 279 52.40 -47.67 23.36
N ASN A 280 52.64 -46.80 24.37
CA ASN A 280 53.34 -45.47 24.47
C ASN A 280 53.32 -44.39 23.33
N GLN A 281 53.49 -43.06 23.49
CA GLN A 281 53.80 -42.04 24.53
C GLN A 281 53.60 -40.64 23.86
N GLN A 282 52.92 -39.65 24.46
CA GLN A 282 53.43 -38.41 25.12
C GLN A 282 54.63 -37.63 24.53
N ALA A 283 54.42 -36.32 24.24
CA ALA A 283 55.27 -35.14 24.55
C ALA A 283 54.71 -33.89 23.80
N GLU A 284 54.16 -32.85 24.45
CA GLU A 284 54.83 -31.64 24.99
C GLU A 284 55.82 -30.95 24.02
N ASN A 285 55.58 -29.66 23.66
CA ASN A 285 56.32 -28.51 24.24
C ASN A 285 55.84 -27.15 23.68
N SER A 286 56.36 -26.10 24.32
CA SER A 286 55.87 -24.75 24.55
C SER A 286 56.65 -23.67 23.78
N GLU A 287 56.01 -22.51 23.59
CA GLU A 287 56.50 -21.11 23.71
C GLU A 287 57.82 -20.59 23.04
N LYS A 288 57.65 -19.39 22.42
CA LYS A 288 58.51 -18.19 22.38
C LYS A 288 59.81 -18.21 21.55
N LYS A 289 60.02 -17.25 20.64
CA LYS A 289 60.55 -15.87 20.89
C LYS A 289 60.80 -15.08 19.58
N GLU A 290 60.79 -13.76 19.72
CA GLU A 290 61.01 -12.67 18.75
C GLU A 290 62.43 -12.63 18.12
N ALA A 291 62.58 -12.03 16.93
CA ALA A 291 63.25 -10.73 16.70
C ALA A 291 63.55 -10.47 15.19
N ASN A 292 63.28 -9.22 14.75
CA ASN A 292 63.99 -8.32 13.81
C ASN A 292 64.61 -8.87 12.50
N GLU A 293 64.71 -8.16 11.36
CA GLU A 293 64.67 -6.75 10.97
C GLU A 293 64.68 -6.65 9.42
N GLU A 294 64.63 -5.42 8.89
CA GLU A 294 64.98 -4.96 7.52
C GLU A 294 63.82 -4.72 6.52
N ASP A 295 63.29 -3.50 6.59
CA ASP A 295 63.32 -2.44 5.56
C ASP A 295 63.24 -2.83 4.07
N ASP A 296 62.23 -2.26 3.38
CA ASP A 296 62.47 -1.47 2.15
C ASP A 296 61.20 -0.70 1.74
N GLU A 297 61.26 0.60 2.06
CA GLU A 297 60.86 1.77 1.29
C GLU A 297 60.26 1.55 -0.12
N TYR A 298 59.02 2.03 -0.37
CA TYR A 298 58.77 2.89 -1.55
C TYR A 298 57.52 3.75 -1.38
N ALA A 299 57.73 5.06 -1.56
CA ALA A 299 56.77 6.13 -1.44
C ALA A 299 56.02 6.41 -2.75
N GLY A 300 54.88 7.11 -2.60
CA GLY A 300 54.25 7.93 -3.64
C GLY A 300 52.90 7.41 -4.09
N GLY A 301 51.79 8.14 -3.97
CA GLY A 301 51.59 9.54 -3.63
C GLY A 301 50.15 9.87 -4.05
N LEU A 302 49.41 10.50 -3.14
CA LEU A 302 48.05 10.97 -3.33
C LEU A 302 47.99 12.06 -4.41
N CYS A 303 46.96 11.99 -5.25
CA CYS A 303 46.06 13.08 -5.59
C CYS A 303 44.67 12.48 -5.82
#